data_AF-A0A3N4JFT7-F1
#
_entry.id   AF-A0A3N4JFT7-F1
#
_cell.length_a   1.000
_cell.length_b   1.000
_cell.length_c   1.000
_cell.angle_alpha   90.00
_cell.angle_beta   90.00
_cell.angle_gamma   90.00
#
_symmetry.space_group_name_H-M   'P 1'
#
loop_
_entity.id
_entity.type
_entity.pdbx_description
1 polymer ?
#
loop_
_entity_poly.entity_id
_entity_poly.type
_entity_poly.pdbx_seq_one_letter_code
_entity_poly.pdbx_strand_id
1 'polypeptide(L)'
;MFLRFREKTISAWGHTYVPTLLHPTADILTTHQESWDTLADEALDLLTPLRTPSPTGSPSPKKDLYTTLQEHHDTHPTLSTLWEQVNTVPEWVDWDQISRGQDVFYRYSGAMLIGLCYMSLLGGMSASRVAEVLYRTGGFSTGVARRRMLETTQHILQCTKSLESIKPGGAGHISSIKVRLLHAAVRKRILDIEKRNPGYYSVKEFGVPVNDLDSIGTILSFSVNLVWGALPRQGLFLSCRE
;
A
#
# COMPACT_ATOMS: atom_id res chain seq x y z
N MET A 1 21.89 -3.96 -45.76
CA MET A 1 21.10 -2.75 -45.41
C MET A 1 20.30 -3.08 -44.16
N PHE A 2 20.84 -2.78 -42.97
CA PHE A 2 20.17 -3.07 -41.71
C PHE A 2 19.10 -2.02 -41.45
N LEU A 3 17.83 -2.42 -41.55
CA LEU A 3 16.69 -1.61 -41.11
C LEU A 3 16.78 -1.50 -39.57
N ARG A 4 17.28 -0.36 -39.08
CA ARG A 4 17.05 0.05 -37.69
C ARG A 4 15.55 0.27 -37.54
N PHE A 5 14.85 -0.66 -36.90
CA PHE A 5 13.51 -0.41 -36.38
C PHE A 5 13.61 0.81 -35.46
N ARG A 6 12.99 1.93 -35.86
CA ARG A 6 12.78 3.05 -34.93
C ARG A 6 11.85 2.53 -33.84
N GLU A 7 12.37 2.38 -32.63
CA GLU A 7 11.54 2.02 -31.48
C GLU A 7 10.44 3.07 -31.34
N LYS A 8 9.18 2.62 -31.28
CA LYS A 8 8.01 3.50 -31.28
C LYS A 8 7.94 4.25 -29.96
N THR A 9 8.34 5.52 -29.97
CA THR A 9 8.21 6.41 -28.82
C THR A 9 6.73 6.70 -28.52
N ILE A 10 6.35 6.63 -27.24
CA ILE A 10 5.03 7.01 -26.74
C ILE A 10 5.14 8.37 -26.04
N SER A 11 4.19 9.27 -26.32
CA SER A 11 4.03 10.55 -25.61
C SER A 11 2.67 10.59 -24.92
N ALA A 12 2.66 10.67 -23.59
CA ALA A 12 1.46 10.73 -22.78
C ALA A 12 1.71 11.54 -21.49
N TRP A 13 0.72 12.34 -21.08
CA TRP A 13 0.76 13.14 -19.84
C TRP A 13 2.01 14.01 -19.66
N GLY A 14 2.54 14.57 -20.75
CA GLY A 14 3.75 15.41 -20.74
C GLY A 14 5.07 14.63 -20.63
N HIS A 15 5.01 13.29 -20.67
CA HIS A 15 6.19 12.43 -20.71
C HIS A 15 6.33 11.75 -22.06
N THR A 16 7.58 11.54 -22.47
CA THR A 16 7.95 10.84 -23.69
C THR A 16 8.89 9.70 -23.33
N TYR A 17 8.54 8.47 -23.68
CA TYR A 17 9.32 7.28 -23.35
C TYR A 17 9.29 6.23 -24.45
N VAL A 18 10.27 5.33 -24.43
CA VAL A 18 10.33 4.16 -25.32
C VAL A 18 9.82 2.95 -24.52
N PRO A 19 8.76 2.27 -24.98
CA PRO A 19 8.28 1.06 -24.34
C PRO A 19 9.38 0.00 -24.32
N THR A 20 9.58 -0.60 -23.15
CA THR A 20 10.46 -1.76 -22.97
C THR A 20 9.63 -3.00 -22.64
N LEU A 21 10.25 -4.18 -22.62
CA LEU A 21 9.59 -5.41 -22.17
C LEU A 21 9.10 -5.36 -20.72
N LEU A 22 9.57 -4.37 -19.93
CA LEU A 22 9.13 -4.15 -18.55
C LEU A 22 7.84 -3.30 -18.46
N HIS A 23 7.37 -2.72 -19.56
CA HIS A 23 6.12 -1.97 -19.58
C HIS A 23 4.97 -2.93 -19.88
N PRO A 24 4.11 -3.26 -18.89
CA PRO A 24 2.98 -4.14 -19.14
C PRO A 24 1.98 -3.49 -20.10
N THR A 25 1.31 -4.30 -20.90
CA THR A 25 0.20 -3.84 -21.75
C THR A 25 -1.02 -3.49 -20.88
N ALA A 26 -1.97 -2.73 -21.43
CA ALA A 26 -3.22 -2.42 -20.74
C ALA A 26 -4.00 -3.67 -20.33
N ASP A 27 -3.96 -4.73 -21.16
CA ASP A 27 -4.62 -6.01 -20.86
C ASP A 27 -3.98 -6.68 -19.65
N ILE A 28 -2.64 -6.74 -19.59
CA ILE A 28 -1.89 -7.27 -18.43
C ILE A 28 -2.18 -6.44 -17.18
N LEU A 29 -2.24 -5.11 -17.29
CA LEU A 29 -2.60 -4.26 -16.16
C LEU A 29 -4.04 -4.52 -15.69
N THR A 30 -4.95 -4.83 -16.61
CA THR A 30 -6.35 -5.05 -16.29
C THR A 30 -6.57 -6.35 -15.52
N THR A 31 -5.81 -7.41 -15.79
CA THR A 31 -5.91 -8.67 -15.01
C THR A 31 -5.57 -8.46 -13.53
N HIS A 32 -4.73 -7.48 -13.19
CA HIS A 32 -4.42 -7.13 -11.80
C HIS A 32 -5.59 -6.51 -11.02
N GLN A 33 -6.73 -6.24 -11.66
CA GLN A 33 -7.98 -5.88 -10.97
C GLN A 33 -8.66 -7.10 -10.35
N GLU A 34 -8.32 -8.29 -10.83
CA GLU A 34 -8.84 -9.59 -10.42
C GLU A 34 -7.83 -10.38 -9.58
N SER A 35 -6.66 -9.82 -9.29
CA SER A 35 -5.67 -10.40 -8.37
C SER A 35 -5.54 -9.55 -7.11
N TRP A 36 -5.38 -10.22 -5.97
CA TRP A 36 -5.26 -9.59 -4.66
C TRP A 36 -4.60 -10.56 -3.67
N ASP A 37 -4.35 -10.07 -2.45
CA ASP A 37 -3.73 -10.82 -1.36
C ASP A 37 -4.69 -11.85 -0.73
N THR A 38 -4.81 -13.00 -1.37
CA THR A 38 -5.62 -14.14 -0.89
C THR A 38 -5.08 -14.73 0.41
N LEU A 39 -3.75 -14.76 0.57
CA LEU A 39 -3.12 -15.26 1.80
C LEU A 39 -3.55 -14.43 3.02
N ALA A 40 -3.56 -13.10 2.92
CA ALA A 40 -4.04 -12.26 4.01
C ALA A 40 -5.55 -12.40 4.24
N ASP A 41 -6.36 -12.64 3.20
CA ASP A 41 -7.79 -12.89 3.35
C ASP A 41 -8.08 -14.21 4.10
N GLU A 42 -7.34 -15.27 3.79
CA GLU A 42 -7.44 -16.58 4.48
C GLU A 42 -6.92 -16.49 5.91
N ALA A 43 -5.76 -15.85 6.10
CA ALA A 43 -5.21 -15.62 7.44
C ALA A 43 -6.18 -14.82 8.32
N LEU A 44 -6.87 -13.81 7.76
CA LEU A 44 -7.85 -13.03 8.49
C LEU A 44 -9.03 -13.87 9.00
N ASP A 45 -9.49 -14.85 8.22
CA ASP A 45 -10.57 -15.76 8.64
C ASP A 45 -10.16 -16.63 9.83
N LEU A 46 -8.90 -17.04 9.87
CA LEU A 46 -8.33 -17.82 10.96
C LEU A 46 -8.04 -16.96 12.21
N LEU A 47 -7.59 -15.71 12.01
CA LEU A 47 -7.25 -14.80 13.10
C LEU A 47 -8.48 -14.21 13.78
N THR A 48 -9.58 -13.98 13.05
CA THR A 48 -10.76 -13.30 13.58
C THR A 48 -11.40 -14.02 14.78
N PRO A 49 -11.60 -15.36 14.76
CA PRO A 49 -12.08 -16.12 15.91
C PRO A 49 -11.12 -16.16 17.10
N LEU A 50 -9.81 -16.02 16.85
CA LEU A 50 -8.77 -16.05 17.89
C LEU A 50 -8.63 -14.73 18.66
N ARG A 51 -9.28 -13.66 18.18
CA ARG A 51 -9.29 -12.39 18.90
C ARG A 51 -10.13 -12.52 20.16
N THR A 52 -9.47 -12.51 21.31
CA THR A 52 -10.17 -12.43 22.60
C THR A 52 -11.01 -11.15 22.67
N PRO A 53 -12.31 -11.25 23.00
CA PRO A 53 -13.12 -10.07 23.26
C PRO A 53 -12.55 -9.36 24.49
N SER A 54 -12.40 -8.03 24.42
CA SER A 54 -12.07 -7.24 25.60
C SER A 54 -13.12 -7.50 26.69
N PRO A 55 -12.72 -7.72 27.95
CA PRO A 55 -13.65 -7.72 29.07
C PRO A 55 -14.48 -6.44 29.05
N THR A 56 -15.80 -6.55 29.24
CA THR A 56 -16.70 -5.40 29.31
C THR A 56 -16.20 -4.43 30.38
N GLY A 57 -15.82 -3.21 29.98
CA GLY A 57 -15.35 -2.15 30.87
C GLY A 57 -13.83 -1.99 31.01
N SER A 58 -13.01 -2.79 30.32
CA SER A 58 -11.55 -2.60 30.31
C SER A 58 -11.13 -1.46 29.35
N PRO A 59 -10.33 -0.48 29.79
CA PRO A 59 -9.71 0.52 28.90
C PRO A 59 -8.57 -0.06 28.04
N SER A 60 -8.24 -1.35 28.22
CA SER A 60 -7.17 -2.00 27.48
C SER A 60 -7.57 -2.13 26.00
N PRO A 61 -6.72 -1.67 25.05
CA PRO A 61 -7.01 -1.77 23.64
C PRO A 61 -7.27 -3.23 23.26
N LYS A 62 -8.30 -3.47 22.43
CA LYS A 62 -8.56 -4.79 21.84
C LYS A 62 -7.25 -5.31 21.27
N LYS A 63 -6.91 -6.56 21.58
CA LYS A 63 -5.75 -7.24 20.98
C LYS A 63 -5.83 -7.10 19.47
N ASP A 64 -4.77 -6.55 18.88
CA ASP A 64 -4.75 -6.28 17.45
C ASP A 64 -4.45 -7.56 16.66
N LEU A 65 -4.72 -7.53 15.35
CA LEU A 65 -4.55 -8.69 14.49
C LEU A 65 -3.09 -9.10 14.34
N TYR A 66 -2.15 -8.16 14.44
CA TYR A 66 -0.71 -8.47 14.38
C TYR A 66 -0.28 -9.24 15.62
N THR A 67 -0.64 -8.80 16.82
CA THR A 67 -0.32 -9.53 18.05
C THR A 67 -0.97 -10.92 18.06
N THR A 68 -2.20 -11.03 17.54
CA THR A 68 -2.87 -12.32 17.38
C THR A 68 -2.11 -13.23 16.41
N LEU A 69 -1.66 -12.70 15.27
CA LEU A 69 -0.82 -13.45 14.32
C LEU A 69 0.51 -13.86 14.95
N GLN A 70 1.19 -12.95 15.64
CA GLN A 70 2.47 -13.21 16.28
C GLN A 70 2.39 -14.38 17.28
N GLU A 71 1.30 -14.49 18.04
CA GLU A 71 1.14 -15.56 19.04
C GLU A 71 0.63 -16.89 18.49
N HIS A 72 -0.05 -16.88 17.34
CA HIS A 72 -0.73 -18.06 16.79
C HIS A 72 -0.23 -18.45 15.39
N HIS A 73 0.90 -17.90 14.93
CA HIS A 73 1.40 -18.18 13.58
C HIS A 73 1.75 -19.65 13.37
N ASP A 74 2.08 -20.38 14.43
CA ASP A 74 2.43 -21.81 14.42
C ASP A 74 1.20 -22.74 14.46
N THR A 75 0.00 -22.21 14.71
CA THR A 75 -1.20 -23.05 14.91
C THR A 75 -1.87 -23.50 13.61
N HIS A 76 -1.54 -22.89 12.46
CA HIS A 76 -2.13 -23.24 11.17
C HIS A 76 -1.16 -22.94 10.00
N PRO A 77 -1.07 -23.81 8.97
CA PRO A 77 -0.15 -23.63 7.84
C PRO A 77 -0.24 -22.26 7.15
N THR A 78 -1.45 -21.77 6.85
CA THR A 78 -1.66 -20.43 6.27
C THR A 78 -1.07 -19.31 7.13
N LEU A 79 -1.20 -19.39 8.46
CA LEU A 79 -0.63 -18.39 9.36
C LEU A 79 0.90 -18.50 9.42
N SER A 80 1.44 -19.72 9.38
CA SER A 80 2.88 -19.96 9.32
C SER A 80 3.46 -19.41 8.03
N THR A 81 2.83 -19.67 6.88
CA THR A 81 3.23 -19.14 5.57
C THR A 81 3.18 -17.61 5.56
N LEU A 82 2.11 -17.00 6.10
CA LEU A 82 2.02 -15.55 6.19
C LEU A 82 3.15 -14.97 7.06
N TRP A 83 3.40 -15.58 8.22
CA TRP A 83 4.43 -15.15 9.15
C TRP A 83 5.84 -15.27 8.57
N GLU A 84 6.13 -16.39 7.91
CA GLU A 84 7.40 -16.58 7.19
C GLU A 84 7.55 -15.55 6.08
N GLN A 85 6.52 -15.35 5.25
CA GLN A 85 6.57 -14.40 4.14
C GLN A 85 6.85 -12.97 4.63
N VAL A 86 6.18 -12.52 5.70
CA VAL A 86 6.38 -11.14 6.18
C VAL A 86 7.70 -10.94 6.91
N ASN A 87 8.31 -11.98 7.48
CA ASN A 87 9.60 -11.87 8.18
C ASN A 87 10.80 -12.22 7.30
N THR A 88 10.59 -12.79 6.11
CA THR A 88 11.65 -13.11 5.17
C THR A 88 12.09 -11.86 4.41
N VAL A 89 13.36 -11.52 4.52
CA VAL A 89 13.97 -10.42 3.75
C VAL A 89 14.46 -10.99 2.42
N PRO A 90 13.97 -10.49 1.26
CA PRO A 90 14.44 -10.94 -0.04
C PRO A 90 15.93 -10.64 -0.26
N GLU A 91 16.62 -11.50 -1.01
CA GLU A 91 18.06 -11.38 -1.27
C GLU A 91 18.46 -10.10 -2.01
N TRP A 92 17.53 -9.50 -2.77
CA TRP A 92 17.78 -8.26 -3.50
C TRP A 92 17.73 -7.00 -2.62
N VAL A 93 17.38 -7.12 -1.33
CA VAL A 93 17.29 -5.98 -0.42
C VAL A 93 18.69 -5.43 -0.11
N ASP A 94 18.95 -4.21 -0.57
CA ASP A 94 20.14 -3.43 -0.23
C ASP A 94 19.83 -2.44 0.91
N TRP A 95 20.31 -2.76 2.12
CA TRP A 95 20.12 -1.92 3.30
C TRP A 95 20.82 -0.56 3.20
N ASP A 96 21.95 -0.49 2.52
CA ASP A 96 22.66 0.78 2.32
C ASP A 96 21.87 1.67 1.35
N GLN A 97 21.23 1.09 0.33
CA GLN A 97 20.32 1.81 -0.55
C GLN A 97 19.10 2.34 0.19
N ILE A 98 18.47 1.51 1.04
CA ILE A 98 17.34 1.95 1.86
C ILE A 98 17.76 3.08 2.80
N SER A 99 18.92 2.97 3.47
CA SER A 99 19.44 4.01 4.35
C SER A 99 19.64 5.34 3.61
N ARG A 100 20.20 5.31 2.39
CA ARG A 100 20.33 6.52 1.55
C ARG A 100 18.97 7.11 1.20
N GLY A 101 17.97 6.28 0.87
CA GLY A 101 16.61 6.74 0.61
C GLY A 101 15.96 7.41 1.83
N GLN A 102 16.22 6.89 3.04
CA GLN A 102 15.77 7.51 4.30
C GLN A 102 16.46 8.86 4.52
N ASP A 103 17.76 8.97 4.25
CA ASP A 103 18.48 10.25 4.33
C ASP A 103 17.93 11.28 3.35
N VAL A 104 17.62 10.88 2.10
CA VAL A 104 16.97 11.73 1.10
C VAL A 104 15.61 12.20 1.58
N PHE A 105 14.79 11.30 2.13
CA PHE A 105 13.47 11.65 2.66
C PHE A 105 13.57 12.74 3.74
N TYR A 106 14.52 12.62 4.68
CA TYR A 106 14.66 13.59 5.77
C TYR A 106 15.36 14.87 5.36
N ARG A 107 16.34 14.82 4.45
CA ARG A 107 16.99 15.99 3.86
C ARG A 107 15.98 16.91 3.18
N TYR A 108 14.97 16.33 2.52
CA TYR A 108 13.91 17.07 1.82
C TYR A 108 12.54 16.94 2.50
N SER A 109 12.50 16.67 3.81
CA SER A 109 11.26 16.32 4.54
C SER A 109 10.09 17.27 4.31
N GLY A 110 10.32 18.59 4.32
CA GLY A 110 9.28 19.57 4.01
C GLY A 110 8.69 19.38 2.60
N ALA A 111 9.54 19.24 1.59
CA ALA A 111 9.11 19.05 0.21
C ALA A 111 8.46 17.67 -0.02
N MET A 112 8.96 16.64 0.65
CA MET A 112 8.40 15.28 0.64
C MET A 112 7.00 15.26 1.25
N LEU A 113 6.79 15.89 2.41
CA LEU A 113 5.49 15.94 3.07
C LEU A 113 4.46 16.76 2.28
N ILE A 114 4.88 17.87 1.63
CA ILE A 114 4.02 18.63 0.71
C ILE A 114 3.63 17.75 -0.49
N GLY A 115 4.59 17.04 -1.09
CA GLY A 115 4.32 16.10 -2.17
C GLY A 115 3.34 15.00 -1.77
N LEU A 116 3.59 14.35 -0.63
CA LEU A 116 2.71 13.32 -0.06
C LEU A 116 1.30 13.83 0.20
N CYS A 117 1.16 15.06 0.71
CA CYS A 117 -0.16 15.63 1.02
C CYS A 117 -0.96 15.93 -0.26
N TYR A 118 -0.37 16.65 -1.20
CA TYR A 118 -1.11 17.20 -2.34
C TYR A 118 -1.11 16.28 -3.57
N MET A 119 0.03 15.67 -3.89
CA MET A 119 0.14 14.82 -5.08
C MET A 119 -0.25 13.38 -4.81
N SER A 120 0.03 12.86 -3.61
CA SER A 120 -0.26 11.45 -3.28
C SER A 120 -1.62 11.29 -2.60
N LEU A 121 -1.83 11.88 -1.42
CA LEU A 121 -3.08 11.73 -0.65
C LEU A 121 -4.26 12.41 -1.36
N LEU A 122 -4.17 13.73 -1.58
CA LEU A 122 -5.26 14.46 -2.23
C LEU A 122 -5.39 14.07 -3.71
N GLY A 123 -4.26 13.99 -4.43
CA GLY A 123 -4.24 13.53 -5.82
C GLY A 123 -4.80 12.11 -5.99
N GLY A 124 -4.51 11.19 -5.05
CA GLY A 124 -5.04 9.83 -5.04
C GLY A 124 -6.57 9.76 -4.95
N MET A 125 -7.23 10.78 -4.42
CA MET A 125 -8.70 10.86 -4.40
C MET A 125 -9.31 11.07 -5.78
N SER A 126 -8.51 11.45 -6.79
CA SER A 126 -8.97 11.51 -8.18
C SER A 126 -9.01 10.13 -8.85
N ALA A 127 -8.41 9.09 -8.25
CA ALA A 127 -8.51 7.71 -8.72
C ALA A 127 -9.84 7.10 -8.25
N SER A 128 -10.81 7.00 -9.17
CA SER A 128 -12.19 6.59 -8.87
C SER A 128 -12.30 5.27 -8.10
N ARG A 129 -11.48 4.26 -8.44
CA ARG A 129 -11.50 2.94 -7.78
C ARG A 129 -11.07 3.01 -6.32
N VAL A 130 -9.97 3.72 -6.05
CA VAL A 130 -9.47 3.94 -4.69
C VAL A 130 -10.46 4.78 -3.89
N ALA A 131 -10.98 5.85 -4.49
CA ALA A 131 -11.99 6.71 -3.89
C ALA A 131 -13.26 5.95 -3.51
N GLU A 132 -13.70 4.99 -4.33
CA GLU A 132 -14.89 4.19 -4.08
C GLU A 132 -14.72 3.29 -2.83
N VAL A 133 -13.59 2.59 -2.69
CA VAL A 133 -13.30 1.78 -1.48
C VAL A 133 -13.32 2.66 -0.22
N LEU A 134 -12.74 3.86 -0.33
CA LEU A 134 -12.68 4.83 0.76
C LEU A 134 -14.06 5.41 1.12
N TYR A 135 -14.91 5.62 0.12
CA TYR A 135 -16.30 6.04 0.30
C TYR A 135 -17.11 4.98 1.02
N ARG A 136 -17.04 3.71 0.58
CA ARG A 136 -17.77 2.59 1.19
C ARG A 136 -17.35 2.31 2.63
N THR A 137 -16.08 2.49 2.96
CA THR A 137 -15.58 2.32 4.33
C THR A 137 -15.93 3.48 5.27
N GLY A 138 -16.51 4.58 4.77
CA GLY A 138 -16.72 5.81 5.54
C GLY A 138 -15.40 6.48 5.95
N GLY A 139 -14.31 6.10 5.30
CA GLY A 139 -12.95 6.47 5.67
C GLY A 139 -12.63 7.97 5.48
N PHE A 140 -13.49 8.70 4.77
CA PHE A 140 -13.40 10.16 4.60
C PHE A 140 -14.63 10.90 5.16
N SER A 141 -15.41 10.25 6.03
CA SER A 141 -16.39 10.98 6.83
C SER A 141 -15.69 12.04 7.69
N THR A 142 -16.35 13.18 7.92
CA THR A 142 -15.76 14.35 8.59
C THR A 142 -15.21 14.03 9.99
N GLY A 143 -15.80 13.06 10.69
CA GLY A 143 -15.33 12.59 12.00
C GLY A 143 -14.11 11.67 11.96
N VAL A 144 -13.79 11.04 10.82
CA VAL A 144 -12.76 9.99 10.70
C VAL A 144 -11.58 10.44 9.85
N ALA A 145 -11.80 11.33 8.88
CA ALA A 145 -10.79 11.74 7.90
C ALA A 145 -9.48 12.22 8.55
N ARG A 146 -9.56 13.09 9.57
CA ARG A 146 -8.37 13.60 10.30
C ARG A 146 -7.54 12.46 10.89
N ARG A 147 -8.20 11.51 11.55
CA ARG A 147 -7.52 10.37 12.17
C ARG A 147 -6.83 9.51 11.12
N ARG A 148 -7.50 9.18 10.02
CA ARG A 148 -6.90 8.35 8.96
C ARG A 148 -5.74 9.04 8.26
N MET A 149 -5.80 10.35 8.04
CA MET A 149 -4.66 11.10 7.52
C MET A 149 -3.45 10.99 8.46
N LEU A 150 -3.67 11.15 9.77
CA LEU A 150 -2.61 10.97 10.77
C LEU A 150 -2.08 9.54 10.84
N GLU A 151 -2.95 8.52 10.69
CA GLU A 151 -2.54 7.10 10.62
C GLU A 151 -1.64 6.85 9.39
N THR A 152 -1.98 7.38 8.23
CA THR A 152 -1.13 7.28 7.02
C THR A 152 0.20 8.01 7.20
N THR A 153 0.18 9.25 7.74
CA THR A 153 1.43 9.97 8.05
C THR A 153 2.30 9.19 9.03
N GLN A 154 1.70 8.63 10.08
CA GLN A 154 2.40 7.81 11.06
C GLN A 154 3.04 6.58 10.43
N HIS A 155 2.32 5.89 9.54
CA HIS A 155 2.83 4.74 8.80
C HIS A 155 4.06 5.10 7.95
N ILE A 156 3.98 6.19 7.18
CA ILE A 156 5.11 6.67 6.36
C ILE A 156 6.33 6.94 7.25
N LEU A 157 6.14 7.68 8.34
CA LEU A 157 7.22 7.99 9.27
C LEU A 157 7.81 6.72 9.91
N GLN A 158 6.99 5.71 10.22
CA GLN A 158 7.49 4.43 10.72
C GLN A 158 8.33 3.70 9.66
N CYS A 159 7.95 3.76 8.39
CA CYS A 159 8.72 3.12 7.32
C CYS A 159 10.03 3.85 6.99
N THR A 160 10.05 5.18 7.11
CA THR A 160 11.21 5.98 6.69
C THR A 160 12.17 6.35 7.81
N LYS A 161 11.78 6.24 9.09
CA LYS A 161 12.57 6.75 10.23
C LYS A 161 13.99 6.18 10.36
N SER A 162 14.16 4.87 10.23
CA SER A 162 15.48 4.22 10.36
C SER A 162 15.46 2.79 9.81
N LEU A 163 16.63 2.19 9.63
CA LEU A 163 16.75 0.79 9.21
C LEU A 163 16.13 -0.17 10.23
N GLU A 164 16.33 0.07 11.52
CA GLU A 164 15.74 -0.73 12.60
C GLU A 164 14.21 -0.69 12.55
N SER A 165 13.64 0.41 12.07
CA SER A 165 12.19 0.55 11.97
C SER A 165 11.59 -0.30 10.84
N ILE A 166 12.29 -0.46 9.71
CA ILE A 166 11.77 -1.21 8.55
C ILE A 166 12.24 -2.67 8.49
N LYS A 167 13.30 -3.03 9.24
CA LYS A 167 13.74 -4.42 9.41
C LYS A 167 12.68 -5.26 10.15
N PRO A 168 12.69 -6.61 9.99
CA PRO A 168 11.76 -7.49 10.69
C PRO A 168 11.71 -7.21 12.20
N GLY A 169 10.49 -7.03 12.73
CA GLY A 169 10.23 -6.66 14.12
C GLY A 169 10.28 -5.15 14.42
N GLY A 170 10.69 -4.32 13.45
CA GLY A 170 10.69 -2.88 13.54
C GLY A 170 9.31 -2.24 13.47
N ALA A 171 9.18 -0.98 13.90
CA ALA A 171 7.89 -0.29 13.96
C ALA A 171 7.23 -0.11 12.58
N GLY A 172 8.00 0.22 11.54
CA GLY A 172 7.56 0.29 10.14
C GLY A 172 7.17 -1.07 9.59
N HIS A 173 7.97 -2.10 9.86
CA HIS A 173 7.67 -3.49 9.49
C HIS A 173 6.34 -3.97 10.07
N ILE A 174 6.15 -3.82 11.38
CA ILE A 174 4.92 -4.17 12.08
C ILE A 174 3.73 -3.36 11.55
N SER A 175 3.94 -2.06 11.31
CA SER A 175 2.92 -1.17 10.74
C SER A 175 2.45 -1.63 9.36
N SER A 176 3.39 -2.03 8.48
CA SER A 176 3.08 -2.60 7.16
C SER A 176 2.27 -3.89 7.25
N ILE A 177 2.58 -4.79 8.19
CA ILE A 177 1.79 -6.02 8.40
C ILE A 177 0.38 -5.69 8.89
N LYS A 178 0.24 -4.73 9.82
CA LYS A 178 -1.06 -4.25 10.28
C LYS A 178 -1.90 -3.66 9.14
N VAL A 179 -1.27 -2.89 8.24
CA VAL A 179 -1.95 -2.35 7.04
C VAL A 179 -2.34 -3.48 6.08
N ARG A 180 -1.49 -4.48 5.86
CA ARG A 180 -1.81 -5.68 5.04
C ARG A 180 -3.06 -6.40 5.56
N LEU A 181 -3.13 -6.65 6.86
CA LEU A 181 -4.30 -7.28 7.50
C LEU A 181 -5.54 -6.37 7.51
N LEU A 182 -5.35 -5.05 7.65
CA LEU A 182 -6.43 -4.07 7.50
C LEU A 182 -7.03 -4.09 6.09
N HIS A 183 -6.20 -4.18 5.05
CA HIS A 183 -6.64 -4.25 3.67
C HIS A 183 -7.48 -5.50 3.39
N ALA A 184 -7.06 -6.66 3.90
CA ALA A 184 -7.87 -7.89 3.87
C ALA A 184 -9.23 -7.68 4.56
N ALA A 185 -9.24 -7.05 5.74
CA ALA A 185 -10.49 -6.81 6.48
C ALA A 185 -11.44 -5.85 5.77
N VAL A 186 -10.90 -4.79 5.14
CA VAL A 186 -11.67 -3.86 4.31
C VAL A 186 -12.28 -4.58 3.11
N ARG A 187 -11.46 -5.37 2.38
CA ARG A 187 -11.89 -6.10 1.20
C ARG A 187 -13.03 -7.06 1.51
N LYS A 188 -12.85 -7.96 2.48
CA LYS A 188 -13.88 -8.92 2.88
C LYS A 188 -15.15 -8.22 3.35
N ARG A 189 -15.03 -7.16 4.15
CA ARG A 189 -16.19 -6.40 4.62
C ARG A 189 -17.01 -5.82 3.47
N ILE A 190 -16.37 -5.19 2.48
CA ILE A 190 -17.08 -4.62 1.32
C ILE A 190 -17.79 -5.72 0.53
N LEU A 191 -17.08 -6.82 0.23
CA LEU A 191 -17.64 -7.94 -0.53
C LEU A 191 -18.79 -8.63 0.21
N ASP A 192 -18.70 -8.76 1.53
CA ASP A 192 -19.77 -9.36 2.34
C ASP A 192 -21.00 -8.45 2.45
N ILE A 193 -20.82 -7.12 2.47
CA ILE A 193 -21.94 -6.19 2.39
C ILE A 193 -22.60 -6.28 1.00
N GLU A 194 -21.82 -6.31 -0.09
CA GLU A 194 -22.36 -6.48 -1.45
C GLU A 194 -23.18 -7.77 -1.58
N LYS A 195 -22.70 -8.89 -1.03
CA LYS A 195 -23.47 -10.15 -1.02
C LYS A 195 -24.82 -10.03 -0.32
N ARG A 196 -24.92 -9.21 0.73
CA ARG A 196 -26.15 -9.03 1.54
C ARG A 196 -27.03 -7.90 1.02
N ASN A 197 -26.46 -6.95 0.30
CA ASN A 197 -27.12 -5.77 -0.25
C ASN A 197 -26.57 -5.50 -1.67
N PRO A 198 -27.07 -6.22 -2.69
CA PRO A 198 -26.59 -6.08 -4.05
C PRO A 198 -26.68 -4.65 -4.57
N GLY A 199 -25.61 -4.18 -5.21
CA GLY A 199 -25.47 -2.79 -5.68
C GLY A 199 -24.79 -1.85 -4.66
N TYR A 200 -24.32 -2.39 -3.54
CA TYR A 200 -23.43 -1.66 -2.61
C TYR A 200 -22.02 -1.47 -3.17
N TYR A 201 -21.49 -2.36 -3.99
CA TYR A 201 -20.18 -2.21 -4.63
C TYR A 201 -20.09 -3.01 -5.93
N SER A 202 -19.66 -2.37 -7.02
CA SER A 202 -19.54 -3.01 -8.33
C SER A 202 -18.13 -3.53 -8.57
N VAL A 203 -17.91 -4.83 -8.33
CA VAL A 203 -16.63 -5.49 -8.66
C VAL A 203 -16.34 -5.41 -10.16
N LYS A 204 -17.37 -5.45 -11.00
CA LYS A 204 -17.23 -5.32 -12.46
C LYS A 204 -16.67 -3.97 -12.88
N GLU A 205 -17.04 -2.89 -12.18
CA GLU A 205 -16.63 -1.53 -12.53
C GLU A 205 -15.32 -1.12 -11.87
N PHE A 206 -15.13 -1.52 -10.61
CA PHE A 206 -14.02 -1.06 -9.78
C PHE A 206 -12.94 -2.11 -9.52
N GLY A 207 -13.14 -3.37 -9.95
CA GLY A 207 -12.28 -4.49 -9.58
C GLY A 207 -12.57 -5.01 -8.18
N VAL A 208 -11.79 -5.98 -7.72
CA VAL A 208 -11.87 -6.43 -6.31
C VAL A 208 -11.32 -5.32 -5.40
N PRO A 209 -11.95 -4.98 -4.26
CA PRO A 209 -11.44 -3.92 -3.40
C PRO A 209 -9.99 -4.17 -2.98
N VAL A 210 -9.13 -3.16 -3.10
CA VAL A 210 -7.69 -3.28 -2.77
C VAL A 210 -7.02 -4.41 -3.56
N ASN A 211 -7.28 -4.46 -4.87
CA ASN A 211 -6.60 -5.35 -5.81
C ASN A 211 -5.13 -4.92 -6.04
N ASP A 212 -4.38 -5.75 -6.75
CA ASP A 212 -2.97 -5.51 -7.02
C ASP A 212 -2.75 -4.25 -7.87
N LEU A 213 -3.62 -3.97 -8.84
CA LEU A 213 -3.50 -2.77 -9.67
C LEU A 213 -3.62 -1.48 -8.84
N ASP A 214 -4.61 -1.41 -7.96
CA ASP A 214 -4.82 -0.27 -7.06
C ASP A 214 -3.67 -0.14 -6.05
N SER A 215 -3.13 -1.27 -5.59
CA SER A 215 -1.96 -1.31 -4.70
C SER A 215 -0.70 -0.78 -5.40
N ILE A 216 -0.44 -1.24 -6.63
CA ILE A 216 0.66 -0.74 -7.48
C ILE A 216 0.50 0.77 -7.70
N GLY A 217 -0.70 1.23 -8.08
CA GLY A 217 -0.97 2.65 -8.28
C GLY A 217 -0.70 3.49 -7.03
N THR A 218 -1.07 2.99 -5.85
CA THR A 218 -0.81 3.65 -4.57
C THR A 218 0.69 3.70 -4.26
N ILE A 219 1.43 2.59 -4.46
CA ILE A 219 2.88 2.55 -4.26
C ILE A 219 3.59 3.56 -5.18
N LEU A 220 3.20 3.62 -6.45
CA LEU A 220 3.73 4.58 -7.41
C LEU A 220 3.42 6.02 -6.99
N SER A 221 2.21 6.29 -6.52
CA SER A 221 1.78 7.61 -6.04
C SER A 221 2.56 8.07 -4.79
N PHE A 222 2.85 7.16 -3.86
CA PHE A 222 3.54 7.48 -2.60
C PHE A 222 5.07 7.38 -2.68
N SER A 223 5.63 6.84 -3.77
CA SER A 223 7.08 6.63 -3.91
C SER A 223 7.62 7.31 -5.17
N VAL A 224 7.24 6.81 -6.34
CA VAL A 224 7.79 7.26 -7.64
C VAL A 224 7.36 8.69 -7.94
N ASN A 225 6.08 9.01 -7.73
CA ASN A 225 5.55 10.34 -8.00
C ASN A 225 6.13 11.41 -7.05
N LEU A 226 6.63 11.04 -5.87
CA LEU A 226 7.36 12.00 -5.03
C LEU A 226 8.64 12.44 -5.70
N VAL A 227 9.45 11.48 -6.13
CA VAL A 227 10.78 11.72 -6.71
C VAL A 227 10.68 12.39 -8.08
N TRP A 228 9.84 11.87 -8.96
CA TRP A 228 9.79 12.30 -10.36
C TRP A 228 8.70 13.32 -10.66
N GLY A 229 7.73 13.48 -9.76
CA GLY A 229 6.60 14.39 -9.94
C GLY A 229 6.62 15.58 -8.96
N ALA A 230 6.72 15.31 -7.67
CA ALA A 230 6.54 16.33 -6.63
C ALA A 230 7.81 17.15 -6.39
N LEU A 231 8.98 16.53 -6.30
CA LEU A 231 10.25 17.24 -6.08
C LEU A 231 10.62 18.18 -7.25
N PRO A 232 10.54 17.79 -8.53
CA PRO A 232 10.90 18.68 -9.63
C PRO A 232 10.00 19.92 -9.73
N ARG A 233 8.70 19.77 -9.39
CA ARG A 233 7.75 20.89 -9.32
C ARG A 233 8.06 21.86 -8.17
N GLN A 234 8.86 21.44 -7.21
CA GLN A 234 9.37 22.26 -6.11
C GLN A 234 10.81 22.74 -6.37
N GLY A 235 11.35 22.51 -7.57
CA GLY A 235 12.72 22.91 -7.95
C GLY A 235 13.82 22.00 -7.39
N LEU A 236 13.46 20.82 -6.88
CA LEU A 236 14.41 19.84 -6.33
C LEU A 236 14.63 18.70 -7.33
N PHE A 237 15.90 18.44 -7.65
CA PHE A 237 16.32 17.39 -8.58
C PHE A 237 17.35 16.53 -7.89
N LEU A 238 17.05 15.23 -7.73
CA LEU A 238 17.95 14.28 -7.10
C LEU A 238 19.12 13.96 -8.03
N SER A 239 20.29 13.74 -7.44
CA SER A 239 21.45 13.18 -8.16
C SER A 239 21.21 11.70 -8.51
N CYS A 240 21.98 11.13 -9.43
CA CYS A 240 21.86 9.70 -9.76
C CYS A 240 22.14 8.75 -8.58
N ARG A 241 22.77 9.24 -7.51
CA ARG A 241 23.09 8.46 -6.31
C ARG A 241 21.96 8.47 -5.28
N GLU A 242 21.17 9.53 -5.26
CA GLU A 242 20.02 9.76 -4.36
C GLU A 242 18.77 9.06 -4.90
#